data_AF-A0AAE0MHC4-F1
#
_entry.id   AF-A0AAE0MHC4-F1
#
_cell.length_a   1.000
_cell.length_b   1.000
_cell.length_c   1.000
_cell.angle_alpha   90.00
_cell.angle_beta   90.00
_cell.angle_gamma   90.00
#
_symmetry.space_group_name_H-M   'P 1'
#
loop_
_entity.id
_entity.type
_entity.pdbx_description
1 polymer ?
#
loop_
_entity_poly.entity_id
_entity_poly.type
_entity_poly.pdbx_seq_one_letter_code
_entity_poly.pdbx_strand_id
1 'polypeptide(L)'
;MAPVTPGHLEVQENVKNVIQDLFQVMAQVSNYDSAGRPSKEALANDLQTLDKSLLSVYRSAATLQQHGNGGDGTNGPGIPEPLIQYVENGRNPDIYTREFVELVRRLNQLARGKMHAFRDFRDVLAHEMDAAMPELREDVRRTVEATGGPGPGVAVIGTGIGAATGTQGAGQSGGV
;
A
#
# COMPACT_ATOMS: atom_id res chain seq x y z
N MET A 1 -2.81 1.02 -9.31
CA MET A 1 -4.23 1.38 -9.14
C MET A 1 -5.00 0.09 -8.97
N ALA A 2 -5.64 -0.13 -7.81
CA ALA A 2 -6.51 -1.30 -7.62
C ALA A 2 -7.75 -1.16 -8.54
N PRO A 3 -8.33 -2.27 -9.03
CA PRO A 3 -9.51 -2.22 -9.88
C PRO A 3 -10.69 -1.62 -9.11
N VAL A 4 -11.40 -0.69 -9.74
CA VAL A 4 -12.57 -0.02 -9.13
C VAL A 4 -13.75 -0.99 -9.22
N THR A 5 -14.12 -1.60 -8.10
CA THR A 5 -15.29 -2.49 -8.04
C THR A 5 -16.56 -1.66 -8.25
N PRO A 6 -17.57 -2.13 -9.01
CA PRO A 6 -18.79 -1.37 -9.31
C PRO A 6 -19.50 -0.77 -8.08
N GLY A 7 -19.45 -1.44 -6.92
CA GLY A 7 -20.03 -0.90 -5.68
C GLY A 7 -19.33 0.36 -5.13
N HIS A 8 -18.06 0.61 -5.46
CA HIS A 8 -17.37 1.83 -5.03
C HIS A 8 -17.90 3.07 -5.76
N LEU A 9 -18.27 2.94 -7.04
CA LEU A 9 -18.84 4.05 -7.81
C LEU A 9 -20.21 4.45 -7.27
N GLU A 10 -21.04 3.47 -6.93
CA GLU A 10 -22.37 3.69 -6.38
C GLU A 10 -22.30 4.43 -5.02
N VAL A 11 -21.41 4.01 -4.12
CA VAL A 11 -21.19 4.71 -2.85
C VAL A 11 -20.67 6.13 -3.07
N GLN A 12 -19.74 6.32 -4.01
CA GLN A 12 -19.21 7.65 -4.34
C GLN A 12 -20.31 8.58 -4.86
N GLU A 13 -21.20 8.09 -5.73
CA GLU A 13 -22.33 8.85 -6.24
C GLU A 13 -23.32 9.20 -5.12
N ASN A 14 -23.65 8.24 -4.25
CA ASN A 14 -24.52 8.47 -3.10
C ASN A 14 -23.95 9.53 -2.14
N VAL A 15 -22.64 9.51 -1.86
CA VAL A 15 -21.97 10.54 -1.03
C VAL A 15 -22.04 11.91 -1.69
N LYS A 16 -21.84 11.99 -3.02
CA LYS A 16 -21.98 13.24 -3.77
C LYS A 16 -23.39 13.80 -3.67
N ASN A 17 -24.41 12.96 -3.77
CA ASN A 17 -25.81 13.36 -3.65
C ASN A 17 -26.11 13.92 -2.24
N VAL A 18 -25.61 13.28 -1.18
CA VAL A 18 -25.74 13.81 0.20
C VAL A 18 -25.11 15.20 0.35
N ILE A 19 -23.91 15.42 -0.22
CA ILE A 19 -23.26 16.74 -0.17
C ILE A 19 -24.09 17.80 -0.91
N GLN A 20 -24.69 17.43 -2.05
CA GLN A 20 -25.58 18.32 -2.80
C GLN A 20 -26.86 18.64 -2.03
N ASP A 21 -27.50 17.63 -1.43
CA ASP A 21 -28.69 17.81 -0.59
C ASP A 21 -28.40 18.76 0.59
N LEU A 22 -27.26 18.59 1.28
CA LEU A 22 -26.82 19.47 2.36
C LEU A 22 -26.60 20.92 1.90
N PHE A 23 -25.99 21.12 0.73
CA PHE A 23 -25.79 22.44 0.16
C PHE A 23 -27.12 23.12 -0.20
N GLN A 24 -28.07 22.35 -0.77
CA GLN A 24 -29.39 22.85 -1.13
C GLN A 24 -30.19 23.26 0.11
N VAL A 25 -30.21 22.42 1.15
CA VAL A 25 -30.84 22.73 2.44
C VAL A 25 -30.21 23.98 3.06
N MET A 26 -28.87 24.10 3.05
CA MET A 26 -28.18 25.29 3.55
C MET A 26 -28.61 26.56 2.81
N ALA A 27 -28.65 26.52 1.49
CA ALA A 27 -29.05 27.68 0.67
C ALA A 27 -30.51 28.08 0.93
N GLN A 28 -31.40 27.11 1.12
CA GLN A 28 -32.81 27.36 1.38
C GLN A 28 -33.05 27.92 2.79
N VAL A 29 -32.32 27.43 3.79
CA VAL A 29 -32.36 27.96 5.16
C VAL A 29 -31.77 29.38 5.23
N SER A 30 -30.65 29.63 4.55
CA SER A 30 -30.04 30.96 4.50
C SER A 30 -30.94 32.02 3.84
N ASN A 31 -31.81 31.61 2.92
CA ASN A 31 -32.72 32.50 2.18
C ASN A 31 -34.18 32.40 2.68
N TYR A 32 -34.40 31.80 3.85
CA TYR A 32 -35.72 31.43 4.34
C TYR A 32 -36.66 32.64 4.54
N ASP A 33 -36.12 33.79 4.92
CA ASP A 33 -36.88 35.02 5.25
C ASP A 33 -36.86 36.07 4.12
N SER A 34 -35.87 35.99 3.21
CA SER A 34 -35.66 37.02 2.18
C SER A 34 -36.63 36.93 0.99
N ALA A 35 -37.36 35.82 0.83
CA ALA A 35 -38.21 35.56 -0.35
C ALA A 35 -39.73 35.60 -0.11
N GLY A 36 -40.20 35.76 1.13
CA GLY A 36 -41.63 35.94 1.47
C GLY A 36 -42.60 34.83 1.02
N ARG A 37 -42.11 33.65 0.62
CA ARG A 37 -42.90 32.49 0.14
C ARG A 37 -42.89 31.34 1.16
N PRO A 38 -43.89 30.44 1.15
CA PRO A 38 -43.93 29.28 2.05
C PRO A 38 -42.82 28.27 1.71
N SER A 39 -41.61 28.53 2.19
CA SER A 39 -40.41 27.70 2.10
C SER A 39 -40.49 26.43 2.98
N LYS A 40 -41.47 26.36 3.89
CA LYS A 40 -41.63 25.26 4.85
C LYS A 40 -41.85 23.90 4.17
N GLU A 41 -42.71 23.83 3.15
CA GLU A 41 -43.02 22.57 2.46
C GLU A 41 -41.84 22.09 1.62
N ALA A 42 -41.15 23.01 0.95
CA ALA A 42 -39.96 22.71 0.17
C ALA A 42 -38.80 22.24 1.07
N LEU A 43 -38.58 22.89 2.21
CA LEU A 43 -37.59 22.46 3.21
C LEU A 43 -37.91 21.10 3.80
N ALA A 44 -39.19 20.81 4.06
CA ALA A 44 -39.61 19.50 4.55
C ALA A 44 -39.32 18.38 3.52
N ASN A 45 -39.53 18.65 2.23
CA ASN A 45 -39.22 17.71 1.16
C ASN A 45 -37.70 17.50 0.99
N ASP A 46 -36.90 18.56 1.09
CA ASP A 46 -35.44 18.48 1.00
C ASP A 46 -34.87 17.69 2.19
N LEU A 47 -35.40 17.88 3.40
CA LEU A 47 -35.01 17.11 4.58
C LEU A 47 -35.37 15.61 4.47
N GLN A 48 -36.55 15.29 3.92
CA GLN A 48 -36.94 13.91 3.64
C GLN A 48 -36.06 13.26 2.56
N THR A 49 -35.57 14.05 1.61
CA THR A 49 -34.66 13.58 0.56
C THR A 49 -33.29 13.28 1.16
N LEU A 50 -32.75 14.18 1.99
CA LEU A 50 -31.49 13.98 2.72
C LEU A 50 -31.51 12.72 3.59
N ASP A 51 -32.60 12.46 4.32
CA ASP A 51 -32.76 11.24 5.14
C ASP A 51 -32.66 9.96 4.30
N LYS A 52 -33.35 9.93 3.15
CA LYS A 52 -33.28 8.81 2.20
C LYS A 52 -31.87 8.64 1.62
N SER A 53 -31.20 9.75 1.28
CA SER A 53 -29.83 9.75 0.76
C SER A 53 -28.83 9.20 1.79
N LEU A 54 -28.92 9.60 3.07
CA LEU A 54 -28.08 9.09 4.16
C LEU A 54 -28.30 7.59 4.42
N LEU A 55 -29.56 7.13 4.41
CA LEU A 55 -29.90 5.71 4.54
C LEU A 55 -29.35 4.89 3.36
N SER A 56 -29.39 5.45 2.14
CA SER A 56 -28.81 4.83 0.95
C SER A 56 -27.29 4.67 1.08
N VAL A 57 -26.58 5.72 1.51
CA VAL A 57 -25.14 5.67 1.77
C VAL A 57 -24.80 4.61 2.82
N TYR A 58 -25.51 4.58 3.95
CA TYR A 58 -25.26 3.61 5.00
C TYR A 58 -25.39 2.15 4.51
N ARG A 59 -26.48 1.86 3.77
CA ARG A 59 -26.72 0.51 3.21
C ARG A 59 -25.66 0.14 2.19
N SER A 60 -25.31 1.07 1.30
CA SER A 60 -24.31 0.86 0.25
C SER A 60 -22.89 0.72 0.81
N ALA A 61 -22.57 1.41 1.91
CA ALA A 61 -21.31 1.27 2.61
C ALA A 61 -21.20 -0.10 3.32
N ALA A 62 -22.30 -0.57 3.92
CA ALA A 62 -22.34 -1.86 4.60
C ALA A 62 -22.11 -3.05 3.63
N THR A 63 -22.56 -2.95 2.38
CA THR A 63 -22.31 -4.00 1.36
C THR A 63 -20.86 -4.01 0.90
N LEU A 64 -20.20 -2.85 0.80
CA LEU A 64 -18.76 -2.77 0.50
C LEU A 64 -17.89 -3.43 1.59
N GLN A 65 -18.31 -3.35 2.85
CA GLN A 65 -17.61 -4.01 3.95
C GLN A 65 -17.69 -5.55 3.89
N GLN A 66 -18.60 -6.14 3.12
CA GLN A 66 -18.70 -7.60 2.99
C GLN A 66 -17.81 -8.20 1.89
N HIS A 67 -17.33 -7.40 0.94
CA HIS A 67 -16.55 -7.88 -0.21
C HIS A 67 -15.03 -7.79 -0.03
N GLY A 68 -14.54 -7.51 1.19
CA GLY A 68 -13.13 -7.55 1.52
C GLY A 68 -12.62 -8.98 1.67
N ASN A 69 -11.87 -9.44 0.68
CA ASN A 69 -11.25 -10.76 0.68
C ASN A 69 -10.06 -10.77 1.65
N GLY A 70 -10.31 -11.13 2.92
CA GLY A 70 -9.29 -11.34 3.95
C GLY A 70 -9.79 -12.41 4.93
N GLY A 71 -9.12 -13.56 4.97
CA GLY A 71 -9.54 -14.77 5.68
C GLY A 71 -9.43 -14.75 7.21
N ASP A 72 -9.79 -13.64 7.84
CA ASP A 72 -10.00 -13.56 9.28
C ASP A 72 -11.27 -12.74 9.51
N GLY A 73 -12.11 -13.07 10.51
CA GLY A 73 -13.50 -12.63 10.66
C GLY A 73 -13.72 -11.13 10.94
N THR A 74 -12.91 -10.24 10.40
CA THR A 74 -12.94 -8.79 10.56
C THR A 74 -13.17 -8.10 9.21
N ASN A 75 -14.45 -8.01 8.84
CA ASN A 75 -15.08 -6.92 8.06
C ASN A 75 -14.21 -6.15 7.02
N GLY A 76 -14.37 -6.44 5.73
CA GLY A 76 -13.97 -5.56 4.63
C GLY A 76 -12.46 -5.50 4.35
N PRO A 77 -12.03 -4.84 3.25
CA PRO A 77 -10.63 -4.47 3.12
C PRO A 77 -10.36 -3.43 4.21
N GLY A 78 -9.87 -3.89 5.36
CA GLY A 78 -9.68 -3.07 6.54
C GLY A 78 -8.86 -1.84 6.21
N ILE A 79 -9.45 -0.66 6.38
CA ILE A 79 -8.75 0.61 6.22
C ILE A 79 -7.81 0.74 7.42
N PRO A 80 -6.48 0.89 7.22
CA PRO A 80 -5.56 1.14 8.32
C PRO A 80 -5.97 2.35 9.17
N GLU A 81 -5.98 2.22 10.50
CA GLU A 81 -6.27 3.31 11.43
C GLU A 81 -5.48 4.61 11.14
N PRO A 82 -4.17 4.55 10.78
CA PRO A 82 -3.42 5.76 10.44
C PRO A 82 -3.99 6.53 9.24
N LEU A 83 -4.66 5.85 8.29
CA LEU A 83 -5.29 6.53 7.16
C LEU A 83 -6.50 7.36 7.59
N ILE A 84 -7.26 6.90 8.60
CA ILE A 84 -8.40 7.65 9.15
C ILE A 84 -7.89 8.98 9.73
N GLN A 85 -6.82 8.93 10.52
CA GLN A 85 -6.20 10.12 11.10
C GLN A 85 -5.67 11.11 10.04
N TYR A 86 -5.22 10.63 8.88
CA TYR A 86 -4.82 11.52 7.78
C TYR A 86 -6.02 12.31 7.24
N VAL A 87 -7.17 11.63 7.04
CA VAL A 87 -8.40 12.26 6.56
C VAL A 87 -8.96 13.23 7.60
N GLU A 88 -8.99 12.86 8.88
CA GLU A 88 -9.46 13.73 9.97
C GLU A 88 -8.65 15.04 10.08
N ASN A 89 -7.34 14.97 9.84
CA ASN A 89 -6.46 16.13 9.84
C ASN A 89 -6.44 16.90 8.51
N GLY A 90 -7.25 16.51 7.52
CA GLY A 90 -7.27 17.11 6.19
C GLY A 90 -6.00 16.89 5.37
N ARG A 91 -5.17 15.89 5.72
CA ARG A 91 -3.96 15.52 4.98
C ARG A 91 -4.31 14.53 3.86
N ASN A 92 -3.63 14.64 2.72
CA ASN A 92 -3.84 13.73 1.60
C ASN A 92 -3.50 12.27 2.00
N PRO A 93 -4.46 11.32 1.96
CA PRO A 93 -4.22 9.91 2.33
C PRO A 93 -3.22 9.21 1.41
N ASP A 94 -3.00 9.69 0.17
CA ASP A 94 -2.01 9.12 -0.75
C ASP A 94 -0.58 9.19 -0.17
N ILE A 95 -0.31 10.17 0.69
CA ILE A 95 1.00 10.32 1.32
C ILE A 95 1.32 9.12 2.21
N TYR A 96 0.33 8.59 2.96
CA TYR A 96 0.54 7.39 3.76
C TYR A 96 0.89 6.19 2.90
N THR A 97 0.20 6.00 1.76
CA THR A 97 0.50 4.88 0.87
C THR A 97 1.90 4.97 0.28
N ARG A 98 2.34 6.19 -0.06
CA ARG A 98 3.71 6.46 -0.49
C ARG A 98 4.73 6.16 0.61
N GLU A 99 4.52 6.70 1.81
CA GLU A 99 5.38 6.46 2.98
C GLU A 99 5.47 4.97 3.31
N PHE A 100 4.36 4.23 3.19
CA PHE A 100 4.30 2.80 3.40
C PHE A 100 5.18 2.04 2.39
N VAL A 101 5.09 2.35 1.10
CA VAL A 101 5.92 1.71 0.07
C VAL A 101 7.40 2.06 0.26
N GLU A 102 7.72 3.30 0.60
CA GLU A 102 9.08 3.73 0.91
C GLU A 102 9.64 3.00 2.13
N LEU A 103 8.84 2.85 3.19
CA LEU A 103 9.19 2.10 4.39
C LEU A 103 9.43 0.62 4.07
N VAL A 104 8.54 -0.02 3.31
CA VAL A 104 8.69 -1.43 2.89
C VAL A 104 9.96 -1.62 2.07
N ARG A 105 10.26 -0.69 1.15
CA ARG A 105 11.51 -0.75 0.37
C ARG A 105 12.73 -0.63 1.27
N ARG A 106 12.74 0.33 2.21
CA ARG A 106 13.83 0.53 3.17
C ARG A 106 14.02 -0.69 4.07
N LEU A 107 12.94 -1.26 4.58
CA LEU A 107 12.97 -2.47 5.42
C LEU A 107 13.52 -3.68 4.65
N ASN A 108 13.09 -3.87 3.41
CA ASN A 108 13.62 -4.96 2.57
C ASN A 108 15.11 -4.80 2.27
N GLN A 109 15.57 -3.58 1.99
CA GLN A 109 17.00 -3.31 1.80
C GLN A 109 17.79 -3.55 3.09
N LEU A 110 17.27 -3.10 4.22
CA LEU A 110 17.90 -3.30 5.53
C LEU A 110 17.97 -4.78 5.89
N ALA A 111 16.90 -5.54 5.68
CA ALA A 111 16.87 -6.98 5.92
C ALA A 111 17.88 -7.71 5.02
N ARG A 112 17.94 -7.37 3.73
CA ARG A 112 18.95 -7.90 2.80
C ARG A 112 20.37 -7.57 3.25
N GLY A 113 20.63 -6.31 3.64
CA GLY A 113 21.94 -5.89 4.16
C GLY A 113 22.35 -6.67 5.41
N LYS A 114 21.42 -6.88 6.35
CA LYS A 114 21.65 -7.72 7.54
C LYS A 114 21.97 -9.17 7.16
N MET A 115 21.22 -9.77 6.23
CA MET A 115 21.49 -11.14 5.77
C MET A 115 22.88 -11.26 5.13
N HIS A 116 23.31 -10.27 4.33
CA HIS A 116 24.67 -10.24 3.79
C HIS A 116 25.73 -10.11 4.89
N ALA A 117 25.57 -9.18 5.83
CA ALA A 117 26.52 -9.00 6.93
C ALA A 117 26.65 -10.26 7.81
N PHE A 118 25.53 -10.96 8.10
CA PHE A 118 25.58 -12.22 8.84
C PHE A 118 26.23 -13.35 8.06
N ARG A 119 26.09 -13.37 6.73
CA ARG A 119 26.78 -14.31 5.85
C ARG A 119 28.29 -14.08 5.89
N ASP A 120 28.72 -12.84 5.73
CA ASP A 120 30.15 -12.47 5.76
C ASP A 120 30.75 -12.77 7.14
N PHE A 121 30.02 -12.44 8.22
CA PHE A 121 30.44 -12.77 9.58
C PHE A 121 30.59 -14.28 9.80
N ARG A 122 29.63 -15.09 9.31
CA ARG A 122 29.72 -16.55 9.38
C ARG A 122 30.97 -17.06 8.66
N ASP A 123 31.25 -16.56 7.45
CA ASP A 123 32.37 -17.04 6.63
C ASP A 123 33.72 -16.67 7.26
N VAL A 124 33.86 -15.47 7.84
CA VAL A 124 35.04 -15.07 8.62
C VAL A 124 35.19 -15.90 9.88
N LEU A 125 34.11 -16.09 10.65
CA LEU A 125 34.14 -16.88 11.88
C LEU A 125 34.54 -18.33 11.61
N ALA A 126 34.00 -18.93 10.55
CA ALA A 126 34.36 -20.29 10.14
C ALA A 126 35.86 -20.41 9.80
N HIS A 127 36.42 -19.43 9.09
CA HIS A 127 37.85 -19.40 8.77
C HIS A 127 38.74 -19.32 10.02
N GLU A 128 38.39 -18.43 10.96
CA GLU A 128 39.13 -18.30 12.22
C GLU A 128 39.01 -19.56 13.10
N MET A 129 37.85 -20.21 13.12
CA MET A 129 37.65 -21.48 13.83
C MET A 129 38.48 -22.61 13.21
N ASP A 130 38.58 -22.68 11.88
CA ASP A 130 39.42 -23.66 11.19
C ASP A 130 40.92 -23.47 11.49
N ALA A 131 41.35 -22.22 11.71
CA ALA A 131 42.73 -21.89 12.07
C ALA A 131 43.05 -22.15 13.54
N ALA A 132 42.14 -21.78 14.45
CA ALA A 132 42.34 -21.89 15.89
C ALA A 132 42.03 -23.29 16.47
N MET A 133 41.11 -24.04 15.87
CA MET A 133 40.59 -25.32 16.37
C MET A 133 40.50 -26.37 15.24
N PRO A 134 41.65 -26.97 14.83
CA PRO A 134 41.70 -27.89 13.69
C PRO A 134 40.86 -29.16 13.86
N GLU A 135 40.55 -29.56 15.09
CA GLU A 135 39.71 -30.71 15.41
C GLU A 135 38.21 -30.49 15.15
N LEU A 136 37.75 -29.24 15.03
CA LEU A 136 36.35 -28.90 14.74
C LEU A 136 36.05 -28.63 13.26
N ARG A 137 37.06 -28.67 12.38
CA ARG A 137 36.93 -28.26 10.96
C ARG A 137 35.77 -28.92 10.23
N GLU A 138 35.58 -30.22 10.43
CA GLU A 138 34.54 -30.97 9.73
C GLU A 138 33.13 -30.58 10.21
N ASP A 139 32.97 -30.30 11.51
CA ASP A 139 31.71 -29.85 12.09
C ASP A 139 31.39 -28.40 11.69
N VAL A 140 32.41 -27.52 11.65
CA VAL A 140 32.29 -26.14 11.16
C VAL A 140 31.87 -26.15 9.68
N ARG A 141 32.55 -26.94 8.84
CA ARG A 141 32.23 -27.12 7.42
C ARG A 141 30.78 -27.54 7.22
N ARG A 142 30.34 -28.59 7.93
CA ARG A 142 28.97 -29.08 7.85
C ARG A 142 27.94 -28.00 8.24
N THR A 143 28.27 -27.16 9.21
CA THR A 143 27.40 -26.07 9.68
C THR A 143 27.31 -24.93 8.67
N VAL A 144 28.42 -24.57 8.01
CA VAL A 144 28.42 -23.55 6.94
C VAL A 144 27.61 -24.03 5.74
N GLU A 145 27.76 -25.30 5.34
CA GLU A 145 26.99 -25.90 4.24
C GLU A 145 25.49 -25.96 4.58
N ALA A 146 25.13 -26.39 5.81
CA ALA A 146 23.75 -26.44 6.27
C ALA A 146 23.07 -25.05 6.36
N THR A 147 23.85 -23.99 6.58
CA THR A 147 23.35 -22.60 6.61
C THR A 147 23.43 -21.90 5.24
N GLY A 148 23.67 -22.65 4.15
CA GLY A 148 23.63 -22.14 2.77
C GLY A 148 24.88 -21.37 2.36
N GLY A 149 26.01 -21.59 3.02
CA GLY A 149 27.31 -21.07 2.63
C GLY A 149 28.02 -21.98 1.61
N PRO A 150 28.89 -21.41 0.74
CA PRO A 150 29.78 -22.24 -0.05
C PRO A 150 30.75 -22.93 0.93
N GLY A 151 30.73 -24.26 0.95
CA GLY A 151 31.73 -25.03 1.69
C GLY A 151 33.16 -24.68 1.20
N PRO A 152 34.21 -24.95 1.99
CA PRO A 152 35.59 -24.52 1.76
C PRO A 152 36.29 -25.24 0.58
N GLY A 153 35.54 -25.79 -0.36
CA GLY A 153 36.03 -26.42 -1.60
C GLY A 153 35.71 -25.64 -2.89
N VAL A 154 34.93 -24.56 -2.83
CA VAL A 154 34.67 -23.71 -4.01
C VAL A 154 35.43 -22.40 -3.81
N ALA A 155 36.68 -22.39 -4.25
CA ALA A 155 37.43 -21.15 -4.45
C ALA A 155 36.55 -20.15 -5.20
N VAL A 156 36.36 -18.97 -4.62
CA VAL A 156 35.72 -17.82 -5.25
C VAL A 156 36.58 -17.44 -6.45
N ILE A 157 36.27 -18.00 -7.62
CA ILE A 157 36.74 -17.45 -8.90
C ILE A 157 35.98 -16.14 -9.07
N GLY A 158 36.70 -15.04 -8.88
CA GLY A 158 36.20 -13.69 -9.06
C GLY A 158 35.44 -13.58 -10.37
N THR A 159 34.11 -13.45 -10.29
CA THR A 159 33.27 -13.15 -11.43
C THR A 159 32.81 -11.70 -11.27
N GLY A 160 33.63 -10.78 -11.77
CA GLY A 160 33.18 -9.43 -12.07
C GLY A 160 32.17 -9.49 -13.20
N ILE A 161 30.91 -9.19 -12.90
CA ILE A 161 29.83 -8.93 -13.87
C ILE A 161 29.04 -7.74 -13.30
N GLY A 162 28.80 -6.62 -13.98
CA GLY A 162 29.17 -6.25 -15.34
C GLY A 162 29.07 -4.73 -15.50
N ALA A 163 29.97 -4.19 -16.33
CA ALA A 163 29.83 -2.86 -16.89
C ALA A 163 28.81 -2.91 -18.05
N ALA A 164 27.96 -1.90 -18.07
CA ALA A 164 26.88 -1.70 -19.03
C ALA A 164 27.36 -1.73 -20.49
N THR A 165 26.71 -2.55 -21.32
CA THR A 165 26.68 -2.36 -22.77
C THR A 165 25.33 -1.76 -23.13
N GLY A 166 25.34 -0.47 -23.46
CA GLY A 166 24.21 0.23 -24.04
C GLY A 166 23.99 -0.22 -25.48
N THR A 167 22.80 -0.74 -25.75
CA THR A 167 22.26 -1.00 -27.07
C THR A 167 22.02 0.30 -27.83
N GLN A 168 22.84 0.60 -28.85
CA GLN A 168 22.50 1.53 -29.93
C GLN A 168 21.91 0.74 -31.09
N GLY A 169 20.63 0.96 -31.37
CA GLY A 169 19.95 0.45 -32.55
C GLY A 169 20.35 1.24 -33.80
N ALA A 170 20.83 0.53 -34.81
CA ALA A 170 21.08 1.04 -36.14
C ALA A 170 19.74 1.16 -36.89
N GLY A 171 19.30 2.39 -37.15
CA GLY A 171 18.24 2.71 -38.10
C GLY A 171 18.79 2.71 -39.53
N GLN A 172 18.23 1.83 -40.35
CA GLN A 172 18.58 1.61 -41.75
C GLN A 172 18.06 2.78 -42.61
N SER A 173 18.97 3.52 -43.25
CA SER A 173 18.65 4.51 -44.28
C SER A 173 18.52 3.83 -45.64
N GLY A 174 17.29 3.75 -46.14
CA GLY A 174 17.00 3.47 -47.55
C GLY A 174 16.78 4.78 -48.29
N GLY A 175 17.50 4.98 -49.39
CA GLY A 175 17.17 5.95 -50.43
C GLY A 175 16.93 5.21 -51.73
N VAL A 176 15.78 5.46 -52.38
CA VAL A 176 15.58 6.09 -53.71
C VAL A 176 14.14 6.56 -53.75
#